data_AF-M4QV85-F1
#
_entry.id   AF-M4QV85-F1
#
_cell.length_a   1.000
_cell.length_b   1.000
_cell.length_c   1.000
_cell.angle_alpha   90.00
_cell.angle_beta   90.00
_cell.angle_gamma   90.00
#
_symmetry.space_group_name_H-M   'P 1'
#
loop_
_entity.id
_entity.type
_entity.pdbx_description
1 polymer ?
#
loop_
_entity_poly.entity_id
_entity_poly.type
_entity_poly.pdbx_seq_one_letter_code
_entity_poly.pdbx_strand_id
1 'polypeptide(L)'
;AIVILTLFIMLLSNSADNTNHVVHVQPHKKDCVEANKLPCLNEHCIFASSEILKSIDASIDPCDDFYGYSCNQWIKNNPIPEGKSTWGTFGKLEQMNQLIIRN
;
A
#
# COMPACT_ATOMS: atom_id res chain seq x y z
N ALA A 1 -25.92 -4.86 42.15
CA ALA A 1 -26.03 -3.57 41.44
C ALA A 1 -24.80 -3.26 40.60
N ILE A 2 -23.60 -3.12 41.19
CA ILE A 2 -22.36 -2.79 40.47
C ILE A 2 -21.99 -3.86 39.43
N VAL A 3 -22.09 -5.15 39.78
CA VAL A 3 -21.79 -6.26 38.86
C VAL A 3 -22.73 -6.28 37.64
N ILE A 4 -24.00 -5.93 37.85
CA ILE A 4 -24.99 -5.85 36.78
C ILE A 4 -24.67 -4.67 35.86
N LEU A 5 -24.28 -3.53 36.43
CA LEU A 5 -23.88 -2.34 35.68
C LEU A 5 -22.61 -2.61 34.85
N THR A 6 -21.60 -3.30 35.41
CA THR A 6 -20.39 -3.66 34.67
C THR A 6 -20.65 -4.67 33.56
N LEU A 7 -21.55 -5.64 33.78
CA LEU A 7 -21.98 -6.57 32.74
C LEU A 7 -22.76 -5.86 31.63
N PHE A 8 -23.62 -4.90 31.98
CA PHE A 8 -24.37 -4.10 31.01
C PHE A 8 -23.43 -3.23 30.16
N ILE A 9 -22.42 -2.61 30.78
CA ILE A 9 -21.40 -1.83 30.07
C ILE A 9 -20.62 -2.73 29.10
N MET A 10 -20.19 -3.92 29.52
CA MET A 10 -19.52 -4.90 28.67
C MET A 10 -20.39 -5.34 27.48
N LEU A 11 -21.69 -5.51 27.70
CA LEU A 11 -22.66 -5.87 26.66
C LEU A 11 -22.90 -4.74 25.66
N LEU A 12 -22.89 -3.47 26.11
CA LEU A 12 -23.04 -2.30 25.25
C LEU A 12 -21.76 -1.94 24.48
N SER A 13 -20.58 -2.29 25.01
CA SER A 13 -19.30 -2.09 24.33
C SER A 13 -19.00 -3.12 23.23
N ASN A 14 -19.92 -4.05 22.93
CA ASN A 14 -19.86 -4.91 21.73
C ASN A 14 -20.23 -4.16 20.43
N SER A 15 -19.96 -2.86 20.34
CA SER A 15 -19.68 -2.27 19.03
C SER A 15 -18.27 -2.70 18.65
N ALA A 16 -18.16 -3.87 18.03
CA ALA A 16 -16.99 -4.23 17.25
C ALA A 16 -16.76 -3.08 16.25
N ASP A 17 -15.72 -2.31 16.50
CA ASP A 17 -15.29 -1.20 15.68
C ASP A 17 -14.82 -1.73 14.32
N ASN A 18 -15.75 -1.80 13.36
CA ASN A 18 -15.48 -2.22 11.98
C ASN A 18 -14.77 -1.13 11.15
N THR A 19 -14.32 -0.03 11.76
CA THR A 19 -13.61 1.05 11.03
C THR A 19 -12.13 0.80 10.85
N ASN A 20 -11.57 -0.22 11.52
CA ASN A 20 -10.20 -0.67 11.31
C ASN A 20 -10.16 -1.76 10.25
N HIS A 21 -10.13 -1.37 8.97
CA HIS A 21 -9.64 -2.25 7.91
C HIS A 21 -8.13 -2.41 8.08
N VAL A 22 -7.73 -3.27 9.01
CA VAL A 22 -6.38 -3.84 8.97
C VAL A 22 -6.32 -4.61 7.66
N VAL A 23 -5.53 -4.11 6.71
CA VAL A 23 -5.21 -4.86 5.50
C VAL A 23 -4.42 -6.08 5.97
N HIS A 24 -5.13 -7.17 6.24
CA HIS A 24 -4.49 -8.45 6.42
C HIS A 24 -3.81 -8.78 5.10
N VAL A 25 -2.49 -8.62 5.06
CA VAL A 25 -1.67 -9.11 3.97
C VAL A 25 -1.74 -10.63 4.06
N GLN A 26 -2.71 -11.22 3.37
CA GLN A 26 -2.74 -12.66 3.17
C GLN A 26 -1.58 -13.02 2.24
N PRO A 27 -0.91 -14.17 2.45
CA PRO A 27 0.08 -14.65 1.51
C PRO A 27 -0.54 -14.67 0.12
N HIS A 28 0.14 -14.06 -0.86
CA HIS A 28 -0.30 -14.10 -2.25
C HIS A 28 -0.40 -15.58 -2.65
N LYS A 29 -1.62 -16.11 -2.73
CA LYS A 29 -1.87 -17.47 -3.20
C LYS A 29 -1.40 -17.49 -4.65
N LYS A 30 -0.34 -18.24 -4.93
CA LYS A 30 0.31 -18.30 -6.26
C LYS A 30 -0.69 -18.62 -7.39
N ASP A 31 -1.81 -19.26 -7.02
CA ASP A 31 -2.98 -19.50 -7.86
C ASP A 31 -4.13 -18.57 -7.43
N CYS A 32 -4.11 -17.31 -7.88
CA CYS A 32 -5.23 -16.36 -7.78
C CYS A 32 -6.41 -16.73 -8.69
N VAL A 33 -6.56 -17.99 -9.07
CA VAL A 33 -7.70 -18.45 -9.85
C VAL A 33 -8.80 -18.80 -8.86
N GLU A 34 -9.35 -17.78 -8.21
CA GLU A 34 -10.76 -17.87 -7.86
C GLU A 34 -11.48 -17.87 -9.22
N ALA A 35 -11.97 -19.04 -9.65
CA ALA A 35 -12.31 -19.35 -11.04
C ALA A 35 -13.30 -18.40 -11.74
N ASN A 36 -13.82 -17.39 -11.03
CA ASN A 36 -14.78 -16.41 -11.51
C ASN A 36 -14.43 -14.94 -11.18
N LYS A 37 -13.22 -14.61 -10.69
CA LYS A 37 -12.84 -13.22 -10.40
C LYS A 37 -11.56 -12.81 -11.12
N LEU A 38 -11.72 -12.39 -12.37
CA LEU A 38 -10.65 -11.75 -13.14
C LEU A 38 -10.20 -10.44 -12.45
N PRO A 39 -8.91 -10.06 -12.54
CA PRO A 39 -8.46 -8.75 -12.11
C PRO A 39 -9.15 -7.66 -12.94
N CYS A 40 -9.21 -6.43 -12.44
CA CYS A 40 -9.71 -5.32 -13.24
C CYS A 40 -8.77 -5.04 -14.42
N LEU A 41 -9.34 -4.89 -15.62
CA LEU A 41 -8.60 -4.66 -16.87
C LEU A 41 -8.88 -3.29 -17.50
N ASN A 42 -9.44 -2.35 -16.73
CA ASN A 42 -9.54 -0.97 -17.18
C ASN A 42 -8.16 -0.29 -17.20
N GLU A 43 -8.04 0.79 -17.96
CA GLU A 43 -6.79 1.53 -18.14
C GLU A 43 -6.14 1.91 -16.80
N HIS A 44 -6.93 2.41 -15.84
CA HIS A 44 -6.42 2.85 -14.54
C HIS A 44 -5.82 1.69 -13.72
N CYS A 45 -6.46 0.53 -13.74
CA CYS A 45 -5.95 -0.67 -13.06
C CYS A 45 -4.65 -1.19 -13.72
N ILE A 46 -4.60 -1.21 -15.05
CA ILE A 46 -3.40 -1.63 -15.78
C ILE A 46 -2.25 -0.66 -15.50
N PHE A 47 -2.51 0.64 -15.52
CA PHE A 47 -1.50 1.65 -15.17
C PHE A 47 -0.98 1.47 -13.75
N ALA A 48 -1.87 1.40 -12.75
CA ALA A 48 -1.49 1.27 -11.35
C ALA A 48 -0.71 -0.03 -11.10
N SER A 49 -1.17 -1.16 -11.63
CA SER A 49 -0.47 -2.45 -11.49
C SER A 49 0.91 -2.44 -12.16
N SER A 50 1.05 -1.79 -13.33
CA SER A 50 2.35 -1.63 -13.99
C SER A 50 3.35 -0.85 -13.13
N GLU A 51 2.93 0.27 -12.53
CA GLU A 51 3.81 1.09 -11.68
C GLU A 51 4.21 0.36 -10.39
N ILE A 52 3.30 -0.42 -9.79
CA ILE A 52 3.61 -1.29 -8.64
C ILE A 52 4.66 -2.34 -9.04
N LEU A 53 4.42 -3.06 -10.14
CA LEU A 53 5.32 -4.13 -10.60
C LEU A 53 6.72 -3.61 -10.97
N LYS A 54 6.83 -2.40 -11.51
CA LYS A 54 8.13 -1.75 -11.78
C LYS A 54 8.92 -1.41 -10.53
N SER A 55 8.26 -1.31 -9.37
CA SER A 55 8.87 -0.89 -8.10
C SER A 55 9.33 -2.09 -7.25
N ILE A 56 8.69 -3.24 -7.43
CA ILE A 56 8.96 -4.48 -6.69
C ILE A 56 10.30 -5.10 -7.14
N ASP A 57 11.09 -5.55 -6.17
CA ASP A 57 12.27 -6.39 -6.35
C ASP A 57 11.99 -7.79 -5.79
N ALA A 58 11.55 -8.69 -6.67
CA ALA A 58 11.17 -10.05 -6.31
C ALA A 58 12.35 -10.96 -5.93
N SER A 59 13.59 -10.46 -5.94
CA SER A 59 14.76 -11.18 -5.44
C SER A 59 14.91 -11.10 -3.92
N ILE A 60 14.18 -10.19 -3.27
CA ILE A 60 14.20 -9.98 -1.82
C ILE A 60 13.00 -10.69 -1.20
N ASP A 61 13.21 -11.46 -0.13
CA ASP A 61 12.08 -12.04 0.61
C ASP A 61 11.32 -10.94 1.36
N PRO A 62 10.01 -10.72 1.09
CA PRO A 62 9.22 -9.72 1.78
C PRO A 62 9.08 -9.97 3.30
N CYS A 63 9.28 -11.20 3.77
CA CYS A 63 9.29 -11.52 5.20
C CYS A 63 10.57 -11.05 5.91
N ASP A 64 11.67 -10.87 5.17
CA ASP A 64 12.95 -10.40 5.69
C ASP A 64 13.10 -8.88 5.56
N ASP A 65 12.79 -8.31 4.38
CA ASP A 65 12.83 -6.87 4.11
C ASP A 65 11.72 -6.45 3.15
N PHE A 66 10.57 -6.09 3.71
CA PHE A 66 9.42 -5.61 2.93
C PHE A 66 9.71 -4.28 2.22
N TYR A 67 10.57 -3.42 2.76
CA TYR A 67 10.91 -2.15 2.11
C TYR A 67 11.77 -2.41 0.87
N GLY A 68 12.79 -3.25 0.99
CA GLY A 68 13.59 -3.74 -0.13
C GLY A 68 12.71 -4.42 -1.19
N TYR A 69 11.88 -5.38 -0.79
CA TYR A 69 10.97 -6.06 -1.71
C TYR A 69 10.04 -5.09 -2.46
N SER A 70 9.45 -4.11 -1.78
CA SER A 70 8.43 -3.23 -2.37
C SER A 70 9.00 -2.04 -3.15
N CYS A 71 10.20 -1.56 -2.79
CA CYS A 71 10.71 -0.26 -3.26
C CYS A 71 12.11 -0.33 -3.90
N ASN A 72 12.88 -1.40 -3.76
CA ASN A 72 14.29 -1.40 -4.19
C ASN A 72 14.45 -1.14 -5.69
N GLN A 73 13.54 -1.63 -6.53
CA GLN A 73 13.57 -1.34 -7.96
C GLN A 73 13.17 0.12 -8.26
N TRP A 74 12.26 0.70 -7.48
CA TRP A 74 11.96 2.13 -7.55
C TRP A 74 13.19 2.97 -7.23
N ILE A 75 13.92 2.64 -6.15
CA ILE A 75 15.14 3.36 -5.73
C ILE A 75 16.20 3.31 -6.84
N LYS A 76 16.44 2.12 -7.42
CA LYS A 76 17.38 1.95 -8.55
C LYS A 76 17.01 2.81 -9.76
N ASN A 77 15.71 2.96 -10.03
CA ASN A 77 15.20 3.68 -11.20
C ASN A 77 14.99 5.19 -10.96
N ASN A 78 15.05 5.67 -9.72
CA ASN A 78 14.79 7.06 -9.36
C ASN A 78 15.94 7.62 -8.50
N PRO A 79 17.13 7.85 -9.07
CA PRO A 79 18.25 8.45 -8.35
C PRO A 79 17.89 9.87 -7.87
N ILE A 80 18.54 10.32 -6.79
CA ILE A 80 18.33 11.66 -6.23
C ILE A 80 18.76 12.71 -7.28
N PRO A 81 17.83 13.57 -7.74
CA PRO A 81 18.17 14.62 -8.70
C PRO A 81 19.12 15.65 -8.11
N GLU A 82 19.84 16.37 -8.97
CA GLU A 82 20.71 17.46 -8.56
C GLU A 82 19.93 18.52 -7.75
N GLY A 83 20.57 19.04 -6.70
CA GLY A 83 19.97 20.05 -5.81
C GLY A 83 18.94 19.50 -4.83
N LYS A 84 18.72 18.18 -4.77
CA LYS A 84 17.89 17.52 -3.76
C LYS A 84 18.77 16.70 -2.82
N SER A 85 18.45 16.72 -1.52
CA SER A 85 19.11 15.87 -0.51
C SER A 85 18.36 14.55 -0.27
N THR A 86 17.07 14.51 -0.62
CA THR A 86 16.21 13.33 -0.51
C THR A 86 15.34 13.21 -1.75
N TRP A 87 14.97 11.98 -2.10
CA TRP A 87 14.08 11.71 -3.22
C TRP A 87 13.12 10.58 -2.90
N GLY A 88 11.86 10.79 -3.24
CA GLY A 88 10.75 9.90 -2.91
C GLY A 88 9.53 10.28 -3.74
N THR A 89 8.43 9.55 -3.59
CA THR A 89 7.19 9.79 -4.32
C THR A 89 6.68 11.22 -4.15
N PHE A 90 6.76 11.80 -2.95
CA PHE A 90 6.36 13.18 -2.70
C PHE A 90 7.28 14.20 -3.39
N GLY A 91 8.60 13.96 -3.41
CA GLY A 91 9.54 14.84 -4.13
C GLY A 91 9.29 14.83 -5.64
N LYS A 92 8.98 13.67 -6.20
CA LYS A 92 8.58 13.52 -7.60
C LYS A 92 7.27 14.27 -7.89
N LEU A 93 6.25 14.08 -7.05
CA LEU A 93 4.95 14.74 -7.19
C LEU A 93 5.08 16.27 -7.08
N GLU A 94 5.83 16.76 -6.10
CA GLU A 94 6.10 18.19 -5.95
C GLU A 94 6.74 18.76 -7.21
N GLN A 95 7.78 18.11 -7.73
CA GLN A 95 8.44 18.55 -8.96
C GLN A 95 7.45 18.59 -10.15
N MET A 96 6.62 17.55 -10.31
CA MET A 96 5.59 17.53 -11.36
C MET A 96 4.59 18.68 -11.19
N ASN A 97 4.13 18.96 -9.98
CA ASN A 97 3.22 20.07 -9.71
C ASN A 97 3.86 21.42 -10.05
N GLN A 98 5.14 21.61 -9.69
CA GLN A 98 5.87 22.85 -10.00
C GLN A 98 6.02 23.07 -11.51
N LEU A 99 6.18 22.00 -12.31
CA LEU A 99 6.24 22.11 -13.77
C LEU A 99 4.91 22.55 -14.39
N ILE A 100 3.79 22.22 -13.76
CA ILE A 100 2.45 22.62 -14.21
C ILE A 100 2.13 24.05 -13.76
N ILE A 101 2.40 24.39 -12.50
CA ILE A 101 2.05 25.71 -11.92
C ILE A 101 2.89 26.85 -12.53
N ARG A 102 4.11 26.55 -12.99
CA ARG A 102 4.98 27.54 -13.63
C ARG A 102 4.57 27.87 -15.08
N ASN A 103 3.64 27.12 -15.67
CA ASN A 103 3.05 27.39 -16.98
C ASN A 103 1.74 28.16 -16.83
#